data_AF-A0A7W8M8D7-F1
#
_entry.id   AF-A0A7W8M8D7-F1
#
_cell.length_a   1.000
_cell.length_b   1.000
_cell.length_c   1.000
_cell.angle_alpha   90.00
_cell.angle_beta   90.00
_cell.angle_gamma   90.00
#
_symmetry.space_group_name_H-M   'P 1'
#
loop_
_entity.id
_entity.type
_entity.pdbx_description
1 polymer ?
#
loop_
_entity_poly.entity_id
_entity_poly.type
_entity_poly.pdbx_seq_one_letter_code
_entity_poly.pdbx_strand_id
1 'polypeptide(L)' 'MSTPHTPQIEEDRKLIRRLGGPSKLAKTLGYSKPGSVQRIQNWTVRGIPAAVKVAHPDIFLGSKPVAESV' A
#
# COMPACT_ATOMS: atom_id res chain seq x y z
N MET A 1 -0.45 -7.01 -24.49
CA MET A 1 0.61 -7.58 -23.63
C MET A 1 0.04 -7.78 -22.24
N SER A 2 -0.32 -9.01 -21.88
CA SER A 2 -0.81 -9.34 -20.54
C SER A 2 0.40 -9.59 -19.64
N THR A 3 0.70 -8.65 -18.75
CA THR A 3 1.77 -8.82 -17.76
C THR A 3 1.44 -10.05 -16.89
N PRO A 4 2.38 -10.95 -16.55
CA PRO A 4 2.09 -11.98 -15.57
C PRO A 4 1.81 -11.31 -14.22
N HIS A 5 0.57 -11.41 -13.74
CA HIS A 5 0.17 -10.82 -12.47
C HIS A 5 0.64 -11.77 -11.38
N THR A 6 1.77 -11.45 -10.77
CA THR A 6 2.23 -12.20 -9.59
C THR A 6 1.18 -12.02 -8.49
N PRO A 7 0.76 -13.07 -7.77
CA PRO A 7 -0.32 -13.00 -6.77
C PRO A 7 -0.13 -11.87 -5.75
N GLN A 8 1.12 -11.57 -5.41
CA GLN A 8 1.51 -10.49 -4.51
C GLN A 8 1.04 -9.09 -4.97
N ILE A 9 1.01 -8.82 -6.27
CA ILE A 9 0.61 -7.49 -6.81
C ILE A 9 -0.88 -7.27 -6.60
N GLU A 10 -1.69 -8.32 -6.79
CA GLU A 10 -3.14 -8.22 -6.58
C GLU A 10 -3.47 -8.05 -5.10
N GLU A 11 -2.73 -8.71 -4.20
CA GLU A 11 -2.83 -8.46 -2.76
C GLU A 11 -2.45 -7.03 -2.40
N ASP A 12 -1.31 -6.53 -2.91
CA ASP A 12 -0.85 -5.17 -2.69
C ASP A 12 -1.88 -4.14 -3.19
N ARG A 13 -2.48 -4.39 -4.35
CA ARG A 13 -3.56 -3.56 -4.90
C ARG A 13 -4.79 -3.57 -4.00
N LYS A 14 -5.22 -4.73 -3.52
CA LYS A 14 -6.33 -4.85 -2.57
C LYS A 14 -6.01 -4.14 -1.25
N LEU A 15 -4.78 -4.25 -0.76
CA LEU A 15 -4.31 -3.58 0.45
C LEU A 15 -4.37 -2.05 0.29
N ILE A 16 -3.84 -1.50 -0.81
CA ILE A 16 -3.92 -0.07 -1.11
C ILE A 16 -5.38 0.41 -1.16
N ARG A 17 -6.29 -0.38 -1.76
CA ARG A 17 -7.73 -0.06 -1.75
C ARG A 17 -8.32 -0.05 -0.33
N ARG A 18 -7.98 -1.04 0.50
CA ARG A 18 -8.44 -1.11 1.91
C ARG A 18 -7.92 0.04 2.77
N LEU A 19 -6.70 0.51 2.49
CA LEU A 19 -6.11 1.70 3.13
C LEU A 19 -6.74 3.03 2.66
N GLY A 20 -7.78 2.97 1.82
CA GLY A 20 -8.53 4.11 1.30
C GLY A 20 -7.96 4.70 0.00
N GLY A 21 -7.16 3.92 -0.71
CA GLY A 21 -6.67 4.23 -2.05
C GLY A 21 -5.38 5.05 -2.07
N PRO A 22 -4.83 5.28 -3.29
CA PRO A 22 -3.52 5.90 -3.48
C PRO A 22 -3.38 7.29 -2.86
N SER A 23 -4.43 8.12 -2.96
CA SER A 23 -4.43 9.48 -2.41
C SER A 23 -4.41 9.50 -0.88
N LYS A 24 -5.17 8.61 -0.23
CA LYS A 24 -5.19 8.52 1.23
C LYS A 24 -3.87 7.93 1.74
N LEU A 25 -3.39 6.87 1.10
CA LEU A 25 -2.13 6.24 1.45
C LEU A 25 -0.93 7.20 1.31
N ALA A 26 -0.92 8.05 0.27
CA ALA A 26 0.14 9.07 0.12
C ALA A 26 0.16 10.03 1.31
N LYS A 27 -1.01 10.48 1.77
CA LYS A 27 -1.14 11.33 2.97
C LYS A 27 -0.69 10.59 4.23
N THR A 28 -1.09 9.34 4.41
CA THR A 28 -0.69 8.51 5.56
C THR A 28 0.81 8.29 5.62
N LEU A 29 1.47 8.13 4.46
CA LEU A 29 2.93 8.00 4.36
C LEU A 29 3.67 9.35 4.43
N GLY A 30 2.97 10.48 4.57
CA GLY A 30 3.57 11.81 4.61
C GLY A 30 4.09 12.29 3.25
N TYR A 31 3.69 11.68 2.14
CA TYR A 31 4.08 12.09 0.81
C TYR A 31 3.22 13.27 0.31
N SER A 32 3.78 14.47 0.39
CA SER A 32 3.14 15.73 -0.04
C SER A 32 3.65 16.26 -1.38
N LYS A 33 4.70 15.66 -1.96
CA LYS A 33 5.30 16.12 -3.22
C LYS A 33 4.38 15.88 -4.42
N PRO A 34 4.41 16.73 -5.46
CA PRO A 34 3.73 16.43 -6.71
C PRO A 34 4.20 15.08 -7.27
N GLY A 35 3.26 14.26 -7.76
CA GLY A 35 3.53 12.90 -8.25
C GLY A 35 3.52 11.80 -7.18
N SER A 36 3.34 12.13 -5.90
CA SER A 36 3.27 11.13 -4.81
C SER A 36 2.11 10.14 -5.00
N VAL A 37 0.94 10.63 -5.38
CA VAL A 37 -0.23 9.79 -5.65
C VAL A 37 0.02 8.88 -6.86
N GLN A 38 0.64 9.40 -7.92
CA GLN A 38 1.00 8.62 -9.11
C GLN A 38 2.01 7.51 -8.79
N ARG A 39 2.96 7.77 -7.88
CA ARG A 39 3.89 6.74 -7.40
C ARG A 39 3.14 5.58 -6.75
N ILE A 40 2.15 5.86 -5.91
CA ILE A 40 1.34 4.81 -5.27
C ILE A 40 0.41 4.12 -6.28
N GLN A 41 -0.14 4.87 -7.24
CA GLN A 41 -0.87 4.28 -8.36
C GLN A 41 -0.01 3.25 -9.10
N ASN A 42 1.27 3.56 -9.35
CA ASN A 42 2.20 2.60 -9.97
C ASN A 42 2.42 1.34 -9.13
N TRP A 43 2.35 1.41 -7.80
CA TRP A 43 2.43 0.22 -6.94
C TRP A 43 1.26 -0.74 -7.14
N THR A 44 0.08 -0.24 -7.56
CA THR A 44 -1.06 -1.12 -7.87
C THR A 44 -0.84 -1.98 -9.11
N VAL A 45 0.13 -1.61 -9.95
CA VAL A 45 0.49 -2.31 -11.20
C VAL A 45 1.80 -3.08 -11.05
N ARG A 46 2.76 -2.55 -10.27
CA ARG A 46 4.10 -3.11 -10.12
C ARG A 46 4.34 -3.85 -8.79
N GLY A 47 3.42 -3.75 -7.84
CA GLY A 47 3.61 -4.16 -6.45
C GLY A 47 4.20 -3.04 -5.60
N ILE A 48 3.99 -3.14 -4.28
CA ILE A 48 4.58 -2.21 -3.30
C ILE A 48 6.03 -2.63 -3.06
N PRO A 49 7.01 -1.70 -3.14
CA PRO A 49 8.40 -2.03 -2.87
C PRO A 49 8.59 -2.63 -1.47
N ALA A 50 9.36 -3.71 -1.36
CA ALA A 50 9.61 -4.39 -0.08
C ALA A 50 10.19 -3.44 0.99
N ALA A 51 11.11 -2.55 0.58
CA ALA A 51 11.67 -1.53 1.46
C ALA A 51 10.61 -0.61 2.09
N VAL A 52 9.53 -0.30 1.35
CA VAL A 52 8.42 0.53 1.85
C VAL A 52 7.58 -0.25 2.85
N LYS A 53 7.33 -1.55 2.61
CA LYS A 53 6.60 -2.41 3.55
C LYS A 53 7.35 -2.54 4.89
N VAL A 54 8.67 -2.71 4.82
CA VAL A 54 9.54 -2.81 6.01
C VAL A 54 9.68 -1.47 6.73
N ALA A 55 9.72 -0.34 6.00
CA ALA A 55 9.77 0.99 6.60
C ALA A 55 8.47 1.41 7.29
N HIS A 56 7.33 0.82 6.89
CA HIS A 56 6.01 1.10 7.46
C HIS A 56 5.28 -0.20 7.85
N PRO A 57 5.84 -0.96 8.81
CA PRO A 57 5.28 -2.26 9.19
C PRO A 57 3.88 -2.12 9.78
N ASP A 58 3.60 -1.02 10.51
CA ASP A 58 2.29 -0.73 11.09
C ASP A 58 1.18 -0.55 10.05
N ILE A 59 1.55 -0.15 8.83
CA ILE A 59 0.60 0.10 7.73
C ILE A 59 0.41 -1.16 6.88
N PHE A 60 1.50 -1.85 6.55
CA PHE A 60 1.49 -2.92 5.55
C PHE A 60 1.55 -4.34 6.12
N LEU A 61 2.20 -4.52 7.27
CA LEU A 61 2.36 -5.82 7.92
C LEU A 61 1.38 -6.03 9.07
N GLY A 62 0.79 -4.94 9.57
CA GLY A 62 -0.41 -4.96 10.39
C GLY A 62 -0.39 -6.00 11.51
N SER A 63 0.44 -5.80 12.53
CA SER A 63 0.07 -6.31 13.85
C SER A 63 -0.87 -5.29 14.47
N LYS A 64 -2.15 -5.32 14.07
CA LYS A 64 -3.17 -4.74 14.95
C LYS A 64 -3.46 -5.84 15.98
N PRO A 65 -2.94 -5.79 17.22
CA PRO A 65 -3.55 -6.59 18.26
C PRO A 65 -5.02 -6.20 18.26
N VAL A 66 -5.88 -7.21 18.20
CA VAL A 66 -7.31 -7.05 18.40
C VAL A 66 -7.48 -6.11 19.59
N ALA A 67 -8.07 -4.95 19.36
CA ALA A 67 -8.62 -4.21 20.49
C ALA A 67 -9.78 -5.08 20.96
N GLU A 68 -9.54 -5.87 22.01
CA GLU A 68 -10.53 -6.17 23.03
C GLU A 68 -11.23 -4.85 23.36
N SER A 69 -12.36 -4.61 22.71
CA SER A 69 -13.38 -3.73 23.24
C SER A 69 -14.20 -4.59 24.19
N VAL A 70 -13.89 -4.38 25.46
CA VAL A 70 -14.64 -4.75 26.67
C VAL A 70 -16.10 -4.32 26.58
#